data_AF-A0A7K8KFF9-F1
#
_entry.id   AF-A0A7K8KFF9-F1
#
_cell.length_a   1.000
_cell.length_b   1.000
_cell.length_c   1.000
_cell.angle_alpha   90.00
_cell.angle_beta   90.00
_cell.angle_gamma   90.00
#
_symmetry.space_group_name_H-M   'P 1'
#
loop_
_entity.id
_entity.type
_entity.pdbx_description
1 polymer ?
#
loop_
_entity_poly.entity_id
_entity_poly.type
_entity_poly.pdbx_seq_one_letter_code
_entity_poly.pdbx_strand_id
1 'polypeptide(L)'
;IIDPYVPPEGDARLTSLSKDGLKQKMEKLKQTAASQLASQLRSLLVRLCVFWGSRSLWVSLCTTCVFDFNKQKLHSLVTERCYPEMVRGNRYKTIRWSFVESLEPPRVVHVRCDSIVNRGNLYGQVTVRMHTRQILAIYDRFGRLMYGGEQTPRDVLEYVVFERYLVNPYGTWRMHGKIVPEWAPPKEPIVKTVMIPGPTLNPSQEYE
;
A
#
# COMPACT_ATOMS: atom_id res chain seq x y z
N ILE A 1 3.66 -1.77 10.43
CA ILE A 1 2.20 -1.68 10.60
C ILE A 1 1.88 -2.30 11.96
N ILE A 2 1.23 -1.55 12.84
CA ILE A 2 0.97 -1.98 14.23
C ILE A 2 -0.16 -3.01 14.24
N ASP A 3 -1.35 -2.59 13.82
CA ASP A 3 -2.48 -3.47 13.58
C ASP A 3 -2.86 -3.39 12.09
N PRO A 4 -2.69 -4.47 11.31
CA PRO A 4 -3.10 -4.47 9.92
C PRO A 4 -4.63 -4.41 9.84
N TYR A 5 -5.13 -3.44 9.06
CA TYR A 5 -6.54 -3.41 8.73
C TYR A 5 -6.88 -4.58 7.81
N VAL A 6 -7.85 -5.40 8.19
CA VAL A 6 -8.37 -6.50 7.37
C VAL A 6 -9.56 -5.96 6.56
N PRO A 7 -9.42 -5.79 5.24
CA PRO A 7 -10.50 -5.30 4.41
C PRO A 7 -11.58 -6.38 4.22
N PRO A 8 -12.87 -6.02 4.28
CA PRO A 8 -13.95 -6.99 4.21
C PRO A 8 -14.01 -7.66 2.83
N GLU A 9 -14.20 -8.98 2.82
CA GLU A 9 -14.45 -9.75 1.61
C GLU A 9 -15.72 -9.22 0.92
N GLY A 10 -15.55 -8.67 -0.28
CA GLY A 10 -16.61 -7.98 -1.00
C GLY A 10 -16.41 -6.47 -1.12
N ASP A 11 -15.33 -5.87 -0.61
CA ASP A 11 -15.05 -4.45 -0.90
C ASP A 11 -14.72 -4.19 -2.40
N ALA A 12 -14.40 -5.24 -3.16
CA ALA A 12 -14.28 -5.21 -4.62
C ALA A 12 -15.61 -5.46 -5.37
N ARG A 13 -16.64 -5.97 -4.69
CA ARG A 13 -17.97 -6.20 -5.28
C ARG A 13 -18.93 -5.24 -4.60
N LEU A 14 -19.42 -4.22 -5.30
CA LEU A 14 -20.48 -3.36 -4.79
C LEU A 14 -21.63 -4.25 -4.27
N THR A 15 -21.70 -4.39 -2.94
CA THR A 15 -22.71 -5.10 -2.14
C THR A 15 -22.95 -6.60 -2.38
N SER A 16 -22.67 -7.43 -1.37
CA SER A 16 -23.57 -8.51 -0.93
C SER A 16 -23.17 -9.02 0.46
N LEU A 17 -24.13 -8.98 1.39
CA LEU A 17 -23.99 -9.38 2.79
C LEU A 17 -23.80 -10.91 2.88
N SER A 18 -22.55 -11.36 3.05
CA SER A 18 -22.23 -12.75 3.41
C SER A 18 -22.07 -12.91 4.94
N LYS A 19 -22.20 -14.15 5.43
CA LYS A 19 -22.11 -14.53 6.85
C LYS A 19 -20.75 -14.17 7.49
N ASP A 20 -19.69 -14.08 6.69
CA ASP A 20 -18.36 -13.60 7.13
C ASP A 20 -18.34 -12.09 7.43
N GLY A 21 -19.29 -11.33 6.87
CA GLY A 21 -19.50 -9.92 7.18
C GLY A 21 -19.90 -9.66 8.63
N LEU A 22 -20.46 -10.65 9.35
CA LEU A 22 -20.78 -10.52 10.79
C LEU A 22 -19.54 -10.64 11.68
N LYS A 23 -18.63 -11.59 11.39
CA LYS A 23 -17.33 -11.69 12.07
C LYS A 23 -16.49 -10.43 11.82
N GLN A 24 -16.48 -9.96 10.58
CA GLN A 24 -15.82 -8.70 10.20
C GLN A 24 -16.48 -7.47 10.84
N LYS A 25 -17.81 -7.45 11.03
CA LYS A 25 -18.50 -6.39 11.78
C LYS A 25 -18.17 -6.42 13.27
N MET A 26 -18.00 -7.60 13.86
CA MET A 26 -17.60 -7.77 15.26
C MET A 26 -16.13 -7.35 15.48
N GLU A 27 -15.24 -7.69 14.55
CA GLU A 27 -13.86 -7.17 14.53
C GLU A 27 -13.83 -5.67 14.30
N LYS A 28 -14.63 -5.13 13.38
CA LYS A 28 -14.79 -3.68 13.21
C LYS A 28 -15.29 -3.02 14.48
N LEU A 29 -16.25 -3.62 15.20
CA LEU A 29 -16.73 -3.11 16.49
C LEU A 29 -15.64 -3.16 17.57
N LYS A 30 -14.86 -4.25 17.66
CA LYS A 30 -13.72 -4.38 18.58
C LYS A 30 -12.62 -3.37 18.27
N GLN A 31 -12.29 -3.21 16.99
CA GLN A 31 -11.34 -2.21 16.50
C GLN A 31 -11.85 -0.78 16.73
N THR A 32 -13.16 -0.57 16.58
CA THR A 32 -13.81 0.73 16.80
C THR A 32 -13.85 1.08 18.29
N ALA A 33 -14.16 0.12 19.18
CA ALA A 33 -14.14 0.31 20.63
C ALA A 33 -12.72 0.64 21.14
N ALA A 34 -11.69 -0.07 20.66
CA ALA A 34 -10.29 0.28 20.93
C ALA A 34 -9.88 1.67 20.35
N SER A 35 -10.65 2.22 19.41
CA SER A 35 -10.40 3.52 18.79
C SER A 35 -11.24 4.68 19.36
N GLN A 36 -12.22 4.41 20.24
CA GLN A 36 -13.14 5.42 20.78
C GLN A 36 -12.46 6.36 21.79
N LEU A 37 -11.47 5.88 22.56
CA LEU A 37 -10.69 6.69 23.49
C LEU A 37 -9.74 7.70 22.80
N ALA A 38 -9.52 7.56 21.49
CA ALA A 38 -8.71 8.46 20.68
C ALA A 38 -9.54 9.35 19.74
N SER A 39 -10.85 9.49 19.96
CA SER A 39 -11.80 10.12 19.03
C SER A 39 -11.48 11.59 18.68
N GLN A 40 -11.04 12.40 19.64
CA GLN A 40 -10.69 13.81 19.39
C GLN A 40 -9.39 13.97 18.58
N LEU A 41 -8.30 13.28 18.99
CA LEU A 41 -7.04 13.25 18.23
C LEU A 41 -7.24 12.67 16.83
N ARG A 42 -8.06 11.61 16.72
CA ARG A 42 -8.43 10.98 15.44
C ARG A 42 -9.14 11.95 14.51
N SER A 43 -10.12 12.72 15.00
CA SER A 43 -10.83 13.68 14.16
C SER A 43 -9.91 14.76 13.59
N LEU A 44 -8.92 15.20 14.38
CA LEU A 44 -7.94 16.21 13.98
C LEU A 44 -6.91 15.62 13.00
N LEU A 45 -6.41 14.42 13.28
CA LEU A 45 -5.48 13.69 12.41
C LEU A 45 -6.10 13.29 11.08
N VAL A 46 -7.38 12.90 11.06
CA VAL A 46 -8.13 12.63 9.83
C VAL A 46 -8.32 13.92 9.03
N ARG A 47 -8.72 15.02 9.68
CA ARG A 47 -8.86 16.31 8.99
C ARG A 47 -7.54 16.78 8.42
N LEU A 48 -6.45 16.66 9.17
CA LEU A 48 -5.10 16.96 8.69
C LEU A 48 -4.69 16.01 7.56
N CYS A 49 -4.83 14.69 7.68
CA CYS A 49 -4.43 13.76 6.61
C CYS A 49 -5.21 13.99 5.30
N VAL A 50 -6.51 14.30 5.39
CA VAL A 50 -7.35 14.65 4.24
C VAL A 50 -6.97 16.02 3.68
N PHE A 51 -6.72 17.02 4.54
CA PHE A 51 -6.37 18.39 4.16
C PHE A 51 -4.98 18.51 3.54
N TRP A 52 -3.99 17.77 4.05
CA TRP A 52 -2.61 17.77 3.55
C TRP A 52 -2.40 16.86 2.33
N GLY A 53 -3.47 16.27 1.79
CA GLY A 53 -3.46 15.74 0.43
C GLY A 53 -2.93 14.32 0.31
N SER A 54 -3.62 13.34 0.90
CA SER A 54 -3.27 11.93 0.66
C SER A 54 -3.21 11.59 -0.83
N ARG A 55 -4.08 12.18 -1.67
CA ARG A 55 -4.07 12.03 -3.13
C ARG A 55 -2.88 12.72 -3.79
N SER A 56 -2.58 13.97 -3.44
CA SER A 56 -1.48 14.72 -4.04
C SER A 56 -0.12 14.20 -3.61
N LEU A 57 0.01 13.74 -2.37
CA LEU A 57 1.22 13.09 -1.86
C LEU A 57 1.44 11.72 -2.52
N TRP A 58 0.37 10.94 -2.76
CA TRP A 58 0.49 9.66 -3.47
C TRP A 58 0.86 9.84 -4.94
N VAL A 59 0.20 10.76 -5.63
CA VAL A 59 0.52 11.08 -7.03
C VAL A 59 1.93 11.66 -7.13
N SER A 60 2.30 12.61 -6.26
CA SER A 60 3.66 13.16 -6.21
C SER A 60 4.70 12.10 -5.91
N LEU A 61 4.41 11.18 -4.99
CA LEU A 61 5.28 10.06 -4.68
C LEU A 61 5.45 9.15 -5.89
N CYS A 62 4.36 8.64 -6.47
CA CYS A 62 4.44 7.72 -7.60
C CYS A 62 5.13 8.38 -8.80
N THR A 63 4.82 9.64 -9.12
CA THR A 63 5.52 10.40 -10.16
C THR A 63 7.01 10.58 -9.83
N THR A 64 7.37 10.91 -8.58
CA THR A 64 8.78 11.12 -8.19
C THR A 64 9.57 9.81 -8.07
N CYS A 65 8.93 8.70 -7.68
CA CYS A 65 9.54 7.37 -7.62
C CYS A 65 9.91 6.84 -9.00
N VAL A 66 9.09 7.16 -10.00
CA VAL A 66 9.07 6.46 -11.28
C VAL A 66 9.90 7.18 -12.33
N PHE A 67 9.88 8.52 -12.38
CA PHE A 67 10.46 9.26 -13.51
C PHE A 67 11.94 9.62 -13.33
N ASP A 68 12.38 10.03 -12.14
CA ASP A 68 13.73 10.59 -11.95
C ASP A 68 14.63 9.79 -10.99
N PHE A 69 14.11 8.76 -10.32
CA PHE A 69 14.79 8.06 -9.20
C PHE A 69 15.48 9.02 -8.21
N ASN A 70 14.86 10.17 -7.92
CA ASN A 70 15.43 11.15 -7.03
C ASN A 70 15.39 10.63 -5.58
N LYS A 71 16.51 10.06 -5.14
CA LYS A 71 16.64 9.42 -3.82
C LYS A 71 16.28 10.37 -2.68
N GLN A 72 16.68 11.65 -2.76
CA GLN A 72 16.46 12.61 -1.69
C GLN A 72 14.98 12.93 -1.49
N LYS A 73 14.25 13.19 -2.59
CA LYS A 73 12.80 13.38 -2.53
C LYS A 73 12.08 12.09 -2.13
N LEU A 74 12.62 10.92 -2.49
CA LEU A 74 12.01 9.66 -2.11
C LEU A 74 12.06 9.42 -0.59
N HIS A 75 13.18 9.72 0.07
CA HIS A 75 13.31 9.61 1.53
C HIS A 75 12.43 10.62 2.31
N SER A 76 12.04 11.75 1.69
CA SER A 76 11.13 12.69 2.34
C SER A 76 9.66 12.25 2.28
N LEU A 77 9.28 11.46 1.27
CA LEU A 77 7.91 11.00 1.04
C LEU A 77 7.63 9.58 1.58
N VAL A 78 8.66 8.74 1.66
CA VAL A 78 8.55 7.33 2.09
C VAL A 78 9.31 7.13 3.40
N THR A 79 8.83 6.21 4.22
CA THR A 79 9.55 5.78 5.43
C THR A 79 10.72 4.86 5.08
N GLU A 80 11.68 4.75 5.99
CA GLU A 80 12.85 3.87 5.81
C GLU A 80 12.47 2.39 5.67
N ARG A 81 11.29 1.99 6.16
CA ARG A 81 10.77 0.64 5.99
C ARG A 81 10.31 0.36 4.55
N CYS A 82 9.54 1.29 3.98
CA CYS A 82 8.93 1.11 2.65
C CYS A 82 9.93 1.40 1.51
N TYR A 83 10.94 2.24 1.75
CA TYR A 83 11.98 2.57 0.79
C TYR A 83 12.67 1.34 0.15
N PRO A 84 13.23 0.37 0.92
CA PRO A 84 13.88 -0.79 0.34
C PRO A 84 12.92 -1.70 -0.44
N GLU A 85 11.66 -1.82 0.00
CA GLU A 85 10.65 -2.62 -0.71
C GLU A 85 10.35 -2.04 -2.10
N MET A 86 10.26 -0.71 -2.21
CA MET A 86 10.03 -0.03 -3.49
C MET A 86 11.26 -0.06 -4.42
N VAL A 87 12.47 0.07 -3.87
CA VAL A 87 13.69 0.25 -4.67
C VAL A 87 14.35 -1.07 -5.05
N ARG A 88 14.38 -2.08 -4.17
CA ARG A 88 15.21 -3.29 -4.33
C ARG A 88 14.91 -4.06 -5.62
N GLY A 89 13.63 -4.20 -6.00
CA GLY A 89 13.22 -4.90 -7.23
C GLY A 89 13.41 -4.10 -8.52
N ASN A 90 13.62 -2.78 -8.41
CA ASN A 90 13.46 -1.84 -9.51
C ASN A 90 14.77 -1.16 -9.94
N ARG A 91 15.89 -1.41 -9.25
CA ARG A 91 17.18 -0.72 -9.49
C ARG A 91 17.70 -0.78 -10.93
N TYR A 92 17.37 -1.85 -11.65
CA TYR A 92 17.81 -2.06 -13.03
C TYR A 92 16.63 -2.20 -13.99
N LYS A 93 15.51 -1.53 -13.70
CA LYS A 93 14.31 -1.56 -14.53
C LYS A 93 13.85 -0.13 -14.77
N THR A 94 13.36 0.13 -15.98
CA THR A 94 12.72 1.41 -16.29
C THR A 94 11.23 1.23 -16.05
N ILE A 95 10.66 2.04 -15.18
CA ILE A 95 9.23 2.02 -14.88
C ILE A 95 8.60 3.24 -15.55
N ARG A 96 7.53 3.02 -16.30
CA ARG A 96 6.63 4.09 -16.74
C ARG A 96 5.30 3.87 -16.03
N TRP A 97 4.92 4.84 -15.22
CA TRP A 97 3.66 4.83 -14.50
C TRP A 97 2.96 6.15 -14.74
N SER A 98 1.67 6.12 -14.99
CA SER A 98 0.86 7.33 -15.07
C SER A 98 -0.44 7.14 -14.32
N PHE A 99 -0.84 8.24 -13.68
CA PHE A 99 -2.14 8.36 -13.04
C PHE A 99 -3.15 8.87 -14.06
N VAL A 100 -4.22 8.12 -14.30
CA VAL A 100 -5.26 8.51 -15.26
C VAL A 100 -6.37 9.25 -14.53
N GLU A 101 -7.08 8.52 -13.67
CA GLU A 101 -8.25 9.05 -12.97
C GLU A 101 -8.46 8.36 -11.62
N SER A 102 -9.24 8.98 -10.73
CA SER A 102 -9.68 8.37 -9.48
C SER A 102 -11.13 7.98 -9.67
N LEU A 103 -11.43 6.68 -9.63
CA LEU A 103 -12.79 6.17 -9.77
C LEU A 103 -13.62 6.53 -8.53
N GLU A 104 -13.02 6.37 -7.35
CA GLU A 104 -13.61 6.81 -6.09
C GLU A 104 -12.67 7.78 -5.38
N PRO A 105 -13.22 8.73 -4.59
CA PRO A 105 -12.39 9.55 -3.72
C PRO A 105 -11.71 8.68 -2.65
N PRO A 106 -10.45 8.99 -2.27
CA PRO A 106 -9.74 8.23 -1.25
C PRO A 106 -10.45 8.35 0.10
N ARG A 107 -10.66 7.22 0.78
CA ARG A 107 -11.36 7.17 2.07
C ARG A 107 -10.43 6.71 3.17
N VAL A 108 -10.43 7.42 4.28
CA VAL A 108 -9.72 6.96 5.49
C VAL A 108 -10.53 5.85 6.13
N VAL A 109 -9.93 4.67 6.26
CA VAL A 109 -10.62 3.47 6.78
C VAL A 109 -10.24 3.23 8.22
N HIS A 110 -8.94 3.31 8.52
CA HIS A 110 -8.41 2.93 9.81
C HIS A 110 -7.39 3.96 10.30
N VAL A 111 -7.42 4.29 11.58
CA VAL A 111 -6.46 5.20 12.20
C VAL A 111 -6.03 4.60 13.52
N ARG A 112 -4.72 4.49 13.71
CA ARG A 112 -4.10 4.04 14.94
C ARG A 112 -3.06 5.05 15.38
N CYS A 113 -2.99 5.29 16.67
CA CYS A 113 -1.94 6.08 17.29
C CYS A 113 -1.41 5.22 18.42
N ASP A 114 -0.12 4.96 18.42
CA ASP A 114 0.49 4.12 19.45
C ASP A 114 1.89 4.61 19.80
N SER A 115 2.30 4.30 21.02
CA SER A 115 3.66 4.55 21.50
C SER A 115 4.49 3.29 21.27
N ILE A 116 5.36 3.31 20.27
CA ILE A 116 6.22 2.17 19.98
C ILE A 116 7.44 2.24 20.92
N VAL A 117 7.57 1.22 21.78
CA VAL A 117 8.74 0.90 22.63
C VAL A 117 9.04 1.90 23.75
N ASN A 118 9.02 3.22 23.51
CA ASN A 118 9.20 4.27 24.52
C ASN A 118 7.93 5.10 24.69
N ARG A 119 7.51 5.36 25.95
CA ARG A 119 6.33 6.17 26.29
C ARG A 119 6.38 7.62 25.76
N GLY A 120 7.54 8.08 25.30
CA GLY A 120 7.73 9.39 24.69
C GLY A 120 7.57 9.42 23.17
N ASN A 121 7.59 8.28 22.47
CA ASN A 121 7.61 8.24 21.00
C ASN A 121 6.25 7.82 20.44
N LEU A 122 5.40 8.80 20.11
CA LEU A 122 4.08 8.57 19.55
C LEU A 122 4.10 8.59 18.01
N TYR A 123 3.61 7.51 17.40
CA TYR A 123 3.43 7.40 15.96
C TYR A 123 1.95 7.29 15.60
N GLY A 124 1.52 8.07 14.62
CA GLY A 124 0.18 8.00 14.03
C GLY A 124 0.24 7.25 12.70
N GLN A 125 -0.52 6.17 12.59
CA GLN A 125 -0.72 5.41 11.36
C GLN A 125 -2.14 5.59 10.83
N VAL A 126 -2.25 5.90 9.54
CA VAL A 126 -3.52 6.12 8.85
C VAL A 126 -3.58 5.23 7.63
N THR A 127 -4.61 4.39 7.55
CA THR A 127 -4.90 3.54 6.39
C THR A 127 -5.95 4.20 5.51
N VAL A 128 -5.61 4.39 4.25
CA VAL A 128 -6.44 5.03 3.23
C VAL A 128 -6.76 4.01 2.14
N ARG A 129 -8.04 3.82 1.84
CA ARG A 129 -8.52 3.07 0.67
C ARG A 129 -8.45 3.99 -0.54
N MET A 130 -7.74 3.56 -1.56
CA MET A 130 -7.61 4.24 -2.84
C MET A 130 -8.14 3.33 -3.95
N HIS A 131 -9.03 3.86 -4.78
CA HIS A 131 -9.55 3.18 -5.96
C HIS A 131 -9.30 4.07 -7.17
N THR A 132 -8.28 3.71 -7.95
CA THR A 132 -7.71 4.58 -8.96
C THR A 132 -7.45 3.80 -10.24
N ARG A 133 -7.52 4.50 -11.36
CA ARG A 133 -7.16 3.98 -12.66
C ARG A 133 -5.74 4.43 -13.01
N GLN A 134 -4.87 3.45 -13.23
CA GLN A 134 -3.44 3.65 -13.40
C GLN A 134 -2.95 2.91 -14.65
N ILE A 135 -1.89 3.44 -15.26
CA ILE A 135 -1.15 2.75 -16.32
C ILE A 135 0.22 2.41 -15.75
N LEU A 136 0.67 1.18 -15.97
CA LEU A 136 1.97 0.72 -15.55
C LEU A 136 2.62 -0.09 -16.66
N ALA A 137 3.83 0.29 -17.05
CA ALA A 137 4.70 -0.46 -17.95
C ALA A 137 6.09 -0.57 -17.32
N ILE A 138 6.59 -1.80 -17.21
CA ILE A 138 7.93 -2.08 -16.68
C ILE A 138 8.78 -2.63 -17.81
N TYR A 139 9.92 -1.99 -18.04
CA TYR A 139 10.90 -2.41 -19.04
C TYR A 139 12.13 -3.02 -18.35
N ASP A 140 12.73 -4.00 -19.01
CA ASP A 140 14.00 -4.58 -18.61
C ASP A 140 15.16 -3.61 -18.83
N ARG A 141 16.38 -3.99 -18.38
CA ARG A 141 17.64 -3.27 -18.66
C ARG A 141 17.86 -2.98 -20.14
N PHE A 142 17.34 -3.84 -21.00
CA PHE A 142 17.47 -3.75 -22.46
C PHE A 142 16.30 -3.01 -23.13
N GLY A 143 15.38 -2.41 -22.36
CA GLY A 143 14.23 -1.69 -22.91
C GLY A 143 13.10 -2.58 -23.43
N ARG A 144 13.14 -3.90 -23.19
CA ARG A 144 12.06 -4.82 -23.55
C ARG A 144 10.94 -4.76 -22.51
N LEU A 145 9.69 -4.74 -22.96
CA LEU A 145 8.53 -4.76 -22.06
C LEU A 145 8.48 -6.08 -21.28
N MET A 146 8.46 -5.98 -19.95
CA MET A 146 8.40 -7.13 -19.03
C MET A 146 7.02 -7.35 -18.44
N TYR A 147 6.30 -6.26 -18.16
CA TYR A 147 5.05 -6.29 -17.42
C TYR A 147 4.18 -5.08 -17.76
N GLY A 148 2.87 -5.29 -17.84
CA GLY A 148 1.86 -4.28 -18.10
C GLY A 148 1.88 -3.76 -19.53
N GLY A 149 1.29 -2.59 -19.74
CA GLY A 149 1.17 -1.95 -21.05
C GLY A 149 1.10 -0.43 -20.91
N GLU A 150 1.70 0.29 -21.85
CA GLU A 150 1.80 1.76 -21.78
C GLU A 150 0.49 2.48 -22.12
N GLN A 151 -0.44 1.80 -22.81
CA GLN A 151 -1.69 2.39 -23.29
C GLN A 151 -2.93 1.80 -22.62
N THR A 152 -2.77 0.75 -21.81
CA THR A 152 -3.90 0.04 -21.21
C THR A 152 -4.08 0.48 -19.76
N PRO A 153 -5.05 1.37 -19.47
CA PRO A 153 -5.34 1.75 -18.10
C PRO A 153 -6.03 0.61 -17.36
N ARG A 154 -5.66 0.44 -16.10
CA ARG A 154 -6.15 -0.61 -15.20
C ARG A 154 -6.69 -0.02 -13.92
N ASP A 155 -7.74 -0.65 -13.42
CA ASP A 155 -8.37 -0.26 -12.16
C ASP A 155 -7.66 -0.99 -11.02
N VAL A 156 -7.21 -0.21 -10.05
CA VAL A 156 -6.42 -0.72 -8.93
C VAL A 156 -7.05 -0.24 -7.62
N LEU A 157 -7.39 -1.20 -6.77
CA LEU A 157 -7.89 -0.98 -5.42
C LEU A 157 -6.78 -1.33 -4.42
N GLU A 158 -6.37 -0.33 -3.63
CA GLU A 158 -5.25 -0.47 -2.69
C GLU A 158 -5.57 0.14 -1.34
N TYR A 159 -5.04 -0.47 -0.28
CA TYR A 159 -5.07 0.07 1.07
C TYR A 159 -3.67 0.52 1.45
N VAL A 160 -3.52 1.83 1.47
CA VAL A 160 -2.25 2.51 1.66
C VAL A 160 -2.13 2.93 3.12
N VAL A 161 -1.01 2.60 3.75
CA VAL A 161 -0.73 3.01 5.13
C VAL A 161 0.28 4.16 5.11
N PHE A 162 -0.13 5.28 5.68
CA PHE A 162 0.74 6.40 6.00
C PHE A 162 1.11 6.39 7.47
N GLU A 163 2.30 6.91 7.76
CA GLU A 163 2.81 7.08 9.11
C GLU A 163 3.34 8.49 9.28
N ARG A 164 3.11 9.05 10.47
CA ARG A 164 3.69 10.31 10.92
C ARG A 164 4.18 10.15 12.35
N TYR A 165 5.37 10.66 12.61
CA TYR A 165 5.87 10.83 13.97
C TYR A 165 5.22 12.08 14.57
N LEU A 166 4.40 11.91 15.62
CA LEU A 166 3.54 12.97 16.16
C LEU A 166 4.28 13.92 17.11
N VAL A 167 5.34 13.42 17.76
CA VAL A 167 6.13 14.19 18.74
C VAL A 167 6.97 15.26 18.04
N ASN A 168 7.42 14.99 16.81
CA ASN A 168 8.18 15.96 16.03
C ASN A 168 7.23 16.97 15.37
N PRO A 169 7.33 18.28 15.66
CA PRO A 169 6.51 19.31 15.02
C PRO A 169 6.70 19.35 13.49
N TYR A 170 7.92 19.07 13.01
CA TYR A 170 8.27 19.04 11.58
C TYR A 170 7.96 17.70 10.90
N GLY A 171 7.32 16.76 11.61
CA GLY A 171 6.96 15.46 11.04
C GLY A 171 6.03 15.61 9.85
N THR A 172 6.38 15.00 8.72
CA THR A 172 5.50 14.91 7.55
C THR A 172 4.81 13.55 7.52
N TRP A 173 3.67 13.48 6.82
CA TRP A 173 3.04 12.20 6.51
C TRP A 173 3.84 11.50 5.43
N ARG A 174 4.28 10.27 5.71
CA ARG A 174 5.09 9.45 4.80
C ARG A 174 4.44 8.10 4.58
N MET A 175 4.69 7.52 3.42
CA MET A 175 4.23 6.17 3.09
C MET A 175 4.97 5.13 3.93
N HIS A 176 4.21 4.30 4.65
CA HIS A 176 4.74 3.23 5.50
C HIS A 176 4.62 1.86 4.87
N GLY A 177 3.54 1.60 4.13
CA GLY A 177 3.35 0.32 3.48
C GLY A 177 2.03 0.22 2.75
N LYS A 178 1.81 -0.95 2.15
CA LYS A 178 0.61 -1.30 1.42
C LYS A 178 0.04 -2.60 1.99
N ILE A 179 -1.26 -2.62 2.23
CA ILE A 179 -1.99 -3.80 2.63
C ILE A 179 -2.61 -4.40 1.36
N VAL A 180 -2.31 -5.68 1.11
CA VAL A 180 -2.90 -6.46 0.01
C VAL A 180 -3.90 -7.44 0.63
N PRO A 181 -5.19 -7.37 0.31
CA PRO A 181 -6.16 -8.36 0.74
C PRO A 181 -5.81 -9.75 0.20
N GLU A 182 -6.13 -10.79 0.95
CA GLU A 182 -6.01 -12.18 0.45
C GLU A 182 -6.99 -12.47 -0.68
N TRP A 183 -8.19 -11.87 -0.63
CA TRP A 183 -9.21 -11.99 -1.66
C TRP A 183 -8.95 -11.11 -2.89
N ALA A 184 -7.87 -10.32 -2.91
CA ALA A 184 -7.54 -9.49 -4.06
C ALA A 184 -7.35 -10.37 -5.31
N PRO A 185 -7.80 -9.91 -6.50
CA PRO A 185 -7.54 -10.64 -7.72
C PRO A 185 -6.02 -10.82 -7.91
N PRO A 186 -5.58 -11.95 -8.47
CA PRO A 186 -4.17 -12.15 -8.76
C PRO A 186 -3.67 -11.05 -9.70
N LYS A 187 -2.39 -10.71 -9.56
CA LYS A 187 -1.73 -9.77 -10.46
C LYS A 187 -1.71 -10.33 -11.88
N GLU A 188 -1.55 -9.44 -12.85
CA GLU A 188 -1.42 -9.87 -14.24
C GLU A 188 -0.24 -10.84 -14.39
N PRO A 189 -0.36 -11.81 -15.30
CA PRO A 189 0.76 -12.67 -15.61
C PRO A 189 1.89 -11.85 -16.24
N ILE A 190 3.11 -12.26 -15.96
CA ILE A 190 4.29 -11.74 -16.64
C ILE A 190 4.32 -12.26 -18.08
N VAL A 191 4.90 -11.47 -19.00
CA VAL A 191 4.95 -11.84 -20.42
C VAL A 191 5.81 -13.07 -20.68
N LYS A 192 6.81 -13.32 -19.83
CA LYS A 192 7.75 -14.44 -19.97
C LYS A 192 7.23 -15.71 -19.29
N THR A 193 7.59 -16.87 -19.83
CA THR A 193 7.41 -18.16 -19.15
C THR A 193 8.47 -18.35 -18.07
N VAL A 194 8.14 -19.09 -17.01
CA VAL A 194 9.04 -19.42 -15.91
C VAL A 194 9.02 -20.93 -15.73
N MET A 195 10.20 -21.54 -15.71
CA MET A 195 10.39 -22.94 -15.32
C MET A 195 10.71 -22.99 -13.83
N ILE A 196 9.95 -23.78 -13.09
CA ILE A 196 10.21 -24.06 -11.67
C ILE A 196 10.99 -25.37 -11.64
N PRO A 197 12.26 -25.37 -11.21
CA PRO A 197 13.05 -26.59 -11.17
C PRO A 197 12.46 -27.56 -10.15
N GLY A 198 12.49 -28.85 -10.46
CA GLY A 198 12.14 -29.91 -9.52
C GLY A 198 13.10 -29.97 -8.33
N PRO A 199 12.77 -30.78 -7.30
CA PRO A 199 13.65 -30.94 -6.14
C PRO A 199 15.01 -31.49 -6.57
N THR A 200 16.09 -30.89 -6.04
CA THR A 200 17.45 -31.41 -6.22
C THR A 200 17.64 -32.57 -5.25
N LEU A 201 17.64 -33.79 -5.78
CA LEU A 201 17.89 -35.00 -4.99
C LEU A 201 19.38 -35.17 -4.70
N ASN A 202 19.69 -35.61 -3.48
CA ASN A 202 21.00 -36.14 -3.19
C ASN A 202 21.18 -37.49 -3.91
N PRO A 203 22.42 -37.92 -4.22
CA PRO A 203 22.67 -39.16 -4.93
C PRO A 203 22.06 -40.41 -4.27
N SER A 204 21.84 -40.35 -2.95
CA SER A 204 21.29 -41.45 -2.14
C SER A 204 19.77 -41.37 -1.93
N GLN A 205 19.10 -40.35 -2.47
CA GLN A 205 17.64 -40.18 -2.34
C GLN A 205 16.96 -40.50 -3.68
N GLU A 206 15.95 -41.35 -3.63
CA GLU A 206 15.06 -41.59 -4.76
C GLU A 206 14.00 -40.47 -4.84
N TYR A 207 13.47 -40.26 -6.05
CA TYR A 207 12.37 -39.32 -6.28
C TYR A 207 11.06 -39.98 -5.84
N GLU A 208 10.38 -39.39 -4.85
CA GLU A 208 8.99 -39.75 -4.51
C GLU A 208 7.98 -38.91 -5.30
#